data_AF-A0A3D0DVE4-F1
#
_entry.id   AF-A0A3D0DVE4-F1
#
_cell.length_a   1.000
_cell.length_b   1.000
_cell.length_c   1.000
_cell.angle_alpha   90.00
_cell.angle_beta   90.00
_cell.angle_gamma   90.00
#
_symmetry.space_group_name_H-M   'P 1'
#
loop_
_entity.id
_entity.type
_entity.pdbx_description
1 polymer ?
#
loop_
_entity_poly.entity_id
_entity_poly.type
_entity_poly.pdbx_seq_one_letter_code
_entity_poly.pdbx_strand_id
1 'polypeptide(L)'
;MMPSLRPISVAVLLLLAASASAQQTRRPYIVQLQDQPAATYVGGVAGLAPTQPAPGVAFDYRAQNVQDYVRYLGDRKNAVLATIGGAQVIADYDVVLNGFAALLTDDEVLALRNNADVADVQADQPRHLDTISTARFLGLSASGGLWSQYAGGSLVKGENMVVGIVDGGIWPENPSFADRVDANGKPTFDPAGSLAYTSPPISFLGGCQSGEGFDPVIHCNNKLVGAKYFNAGFLASGRTMNWTDFVSPRDSNVGSDGFSSGHGGHGDHTASTAAGNANVDLVIDGITLGQASGIAPRARVASYKVCWTYNDPTNEDGSNSRNSCYNSDSVKAIDEAVKDGVNVINYSISGSQTSVADAVEQAFYRASLANVFVAASAGNSGPANAVAHISPWLTTVAASTHDRSFQADVVLGNGVRYTGASTNPEPLPQTALIRAEDAGLGGGNATLCFSDPVAAAAAGQVLLD
;
A
#
# COMPACT_ATOMS: atom_id res chain seq x y z
N MET A 1 28.64 43.04 66.81
CA MET A 1 28.13 41.66 66.68
C MET A 1 28.61 41.11 65.34
N MET A 2 29.07 39.86 65.28
CA MET A 2 29.40 39.17 64.02
C MET A 2 28.57 37.87 63.98
N PRO A 3 27.72 37.64 62.96
CA PRO A 3 27.12 36.33 62.72
C PRO A 3 28.10 35.46 61.93
N SER A 4 28.45 34.29 62.48
CA SER A 4 29.13 33.24 61.72
C SER A 4 28.10 32.29 61.11
N LEU A 5 28.23 31.99 59.81
CA LEU A 5 27.48 30.92 59.14
C LEU A 5 28.43 30.03 58.33
N ARG A 6 27.96 28.81 58.04
CA ARG A 6 28.82 27.62 57.86
C ARG A 6 29.04 27.23 56.39
N PRO A 7 30.15 26.53 56.08
CA PRO A 7 30.44 26.06 54.73
C PRO A 7 29.61 24.82 54.36
N ILE A 8 28.42 25.01 53.77
CA ILE A 8 27.61 23.92 53.20
C ILE A 8 27.09 24.34 51.81
N SER A 9 27.95 24.26 50.80
CA SER A 9 27.56 24.45 49.39
C SER A 9 28.32 23.58 48.38
N VAL A 10 29.44 22.96 48.78
CA VAL A 10 30.26 22.10 47.90
C VAL A 10 29.65 20.70 47.70
N ALA A 11 28.93 20.18 48.70
CA ALA A 11 28.37 18.82 48.65
C ALA A 11 27.19 18.63 47.67
N VAL A 12 26.47 19.71 47.32
CA VAL A 12 25.28 19.63 46.45
C VAL A 12 25.68 19.59 44.96
N LEU A 13 26.78 20.24 44.59
CA LEU A 13 27.30 20.27 43.21
C LEU A 13 27.90 18.93 42.73
N LEU A 14 28.14 17.97 43.63
CA LEU A 14 28.71 16.65 43.32
C LEU A 14 27.68 15.50 43.26
N LEU A 15 26.39 15.79 43.49
CA LEU A 15 25.32 14.78 43.50
C LEU A 15 24.35 14.85 42.30
N LEU A 16 24.57 15.79 41.37
CA LEU A 16 23.84 15.88 40.09
C LEU A 16 24.60 15.24 38.90
N ALA A 17 25.73 14.58 39.16
CA ALA A 17 26.39 13.69 38.20
C ALA A 17 25.76 12.28 38.14
N ALA A 18 24.52 12.12 38.61
CA ALA A 18 23.72 10.93 38.39
C ALA A 18 23.43 10.81 36.89
N SER A 19 24.03 9.82 36.23
CA SER A 19 24.02 9.66 34.78
C SER A 19 22.60 9.51 34.24
N ALA A 20 22.06 10.59 33.68
CA ALA A 20 20.87 10.56 32.84
C ALA A 20 21.25 9.85 31.52
N SER A 21 21.15 8.53 31.52
CA SER A 21 21.16 7.73 30.29
C SER A 21 19.89 8.05 29.51
N ALA A 22 19.92 9.13 28.73
CA ALA A 22 18.91 9.43 27.73
C ALA A 22 18.84 8.23 26.78
N GLN A 23 17.81 7.41 26.94
CA GLN A 23 17.68 6.15 26.22
C GLN A 23 17.38 6.49 24.75
N GLN A 24 18.43 6.46 23.93
CA GLN A 24 18.39 6.98 22.56
C GLN A 24 17.24 6.33 21.78
N THR A 25 16.26 7.14 21.39
CA THR A 25 15.07 6.66 20.68
C THR A 25 15.48 6.17 19.30
N ARG A 26 15.50 4.85 19.11
CA ARG A 26 15.69 4.25 17.79
C ARG A 26 14.46 4.50 16.91
N ARG A 27 14.66 4.78 15.62
CA ARG A 27 13.60 4.98 14.62
C ARG A 27 13.91 4.17 13.37
N PRO A 28 12.91 3.80 12.55
CA PRO A 28 13.17 3.06 11.31
C PRO A 28 13.82 3.98 10.26
N TYR A 29 14.95 3.52 9.72
CA TYR A 29 15.67 4.13 8.60
C TYR A 29 16.03 3.06 7.58
N ILE A 30 16.15 3.46 6.31
CA ILE A 30 16.68 2.64 5.21
C ILE A 30 18.10 3.11 4.91
N VAL A 31 19.04 2.17 4.88
CA VAL A 31 20.45 2.36 4.58
C VAL A 31 20.74 1.75 3.22
N GLN A 32 21.12 2.56 2.24
CA GLN A 32 21.59 2.11 0.93
C GLN A 32 23.13 2.05 0.94
N LEU A 33 23.70 1.01 0.32
CA LEU A 33 25.15 0.82 0.18
C LEU A 33 25.66 1.21 -1.22
N GLN A 34 26.97 1.39 -1.36
CA GLN A 34 27.62 1.82 -2.60
C GLN A 34 27.61 0.75 -3.71
N ASP A 35 27.78 -0.53 -3.34
CA ASP A 35 27.82 -1.62 -4.33
C ASP A 35 26.46 -1.78 -5.02
N GLN A 36 26.46 -2.11 -6.32
CA GLN A 36 25.23 -2.14 -7.13
C GLN A 36 24.27 -3.26 -6.67
N PRO A 37 22.94 -3.06 -6.72
CA PRO A 37 21.98 -4.13 -6.44
C PRO A 37 21.94 -5.14 -7.61
N ALA A 38 21.68 -6.41 -7.31
CA ALA A 38 21.91 -7.52 -8.22
C ALA A 38 21.14 -7.46 -9.54
N ALA A 39 19.95 -6.83 -9.59
CA ALA A 39 19.22 -6.61 -10.85
C ALA A 39 19.95 -5.67 -11.83
N THR A 40 20.97 -4.92 -11.38
CA THR A 40 21.66 -3.89 -12.18
C THR A 40 23.19 -3.91 -12.07
N TYR A 41 23.78 -4.96 -11.49
CA TYR A 41 25.24 -5.08 -11.44
C TYR A 41 25.81 -5.49 -12.81
N VAL A 42 26.66 -4.63 -13.35
CA VAL A 42 27.23 -4.73 -14.72
C VAL A 42 28.63 -5.39 -14.76
N GLY A 43 29.08 -5.99 -13.65
CA GLY A 43 30.46 -6.44 -13.50
C GLY A 43 31.35 -5.36 -12.88
N GLY A 44 32.54 -5.75 -12.40
CA GLY A 44 33.54 -4.85 -11.83
C GLY A 44 34.19 -5.37 -10.55
N VAL A 45 33.48 -6.19 -9.77
CA VAL A 45 34.05 -6.91 -8.62
C VAL A 45 34.84 -8.12 -9.11
N ALA A 46 36.08 -8.26 -8.65
CA ALA A 46 36.98 -9.30 -9.11
C ALA A 46 36.42 -10.71 -8.81
N GLY A 47 36.26 -11.52 -9.86
CA GLY A 47 35.72 -12.88 -9.76
C GLY A 47 34.19 -12.99 -9.86
N LEU A 48 33.43 -11.89 -9.89
CA LEU A 48 31.97 -11.91 -9.96
C LEU A 48 31.46 -11.39 -11.32
N ALA A 49 30.85 -12.28 -12.09
CA ALA A 49 30.28 -11.99 -13.40
C ALA A 49 29.07 -11.03 -13.30
N PRO A 50 28.78 -10.22 -14.34
CA PRO A 50 27.59 -9.36 -14.37
C PRO A 50 26.28 -10.13 -14.15
N THR A 51 25.29 -9.45 -13.58
CA THR A 51 23.99 -10.03 -13.20
C THR A 51 22.78 -9.26 -13.74
N GLN A 52 22.98 -8.04 -14.27
CA GLN A 52 21.92 -7.33 -14.98
C GLN A 52 21.40 -8.15 -16.17
N PRO A 53 20.07 -8.33 -16.34
CA PRO A 53 19.52 -9.06 -17.47
C PRO A 53 19.66 -8.24 -18.77
N ALA A 54 19.67 -8.93 -19.91
CA ALA A 54 19.60 -8.26 -21.21
C ALA A 54 18.20 -7.63 -21.40
N PRO A 55 18.08 -6.50 -22.14
CA PRO A 55 16.78 -5.86 -22.38
C PRO A 55 15.74 -6.83 -22.96
N GLY A 56 14.55 -6.88 -22.36
CA GLY A 56 13.49 -7.84 -22.73
C GLY A 56 13.60 -9.23 -22.10
N VAL A 57 14.61 -9.48 -21.25
CA VAL A 57 14.77 -10.73 -20.49
C VAL A 57 14.44 -10.48 -19.02
N ALA A 58 13.69 -11.39 -18.39
CA ALA A 58 13.40 -11.33 -16.95
C ALA A 58 14.65 -11.68 -16.13
N PHE A 59 14.75 -11.11 -14.92
CA PHE A 59 15.86 -11.37 -14.00
C PHE A 59 15.73 -12.76 -13.33
N ASP A 60 16.66 -13.69 -13.63
CA ASP A 60 16.71 -14.99 -12.96
C ASP A 60 17.52 -14.91 -11.65
N TYR A 61 16.82 -14.74 -10.53
CA TYR A 61 17.43 -14.74 -9.20
C TYR A 61 18.21 -16.05 -8.88
N ARG A 62 17.87 -17.18 -9.51
CA ARG A 62 18.50 -18.49 -9.24
C ARG A 62 19.77 -18.73 -10.06
N ALA A 63 20.10 -17.87 -11.02
CA ALA A 63 21.32 -18.00 -11.81
C ALA A 63 22.57 -17.94 -10.92
N GLN A 64 23.58 -18.77 -11.20
CA GLN A 64 24.72 -18.96 -10.29
C GLN A 64 25.50 -17.65 -10.04
N ASN A 65 25.74 -16.85 -11.09
CA ASN A 65 26.35 -15.52 -11.00
C ASN A 65 25.55 -14.57 -10.10
N VAL A 66 24.22 -14.65 -10.10
CA VAL A 66 23.35 -13.86 -9.22
C VAL A 66 23.52 -14.32 -7.77
N GLN A 67 23.47 -15.63 -7.51
CA GLN A 67 23.67 -16.19 -6.17
C GLN A 67 25.10 -15.98 -5.63
N ASP A 68 26.10 -15.87 -6.50
CA ASP A 68 27.46 -15.51 -6.12
C ASP A 68 27.56 -14.02 -5.72
N TYR A 69 26.93 -13.13 -6.50
CA TYR A 69 26.93 -11.70 -6.23
C TYR A 69 26.06 -11.31 -5.03
N VAL A 70 24.89 -11.92 -4.84
CA VAL A 70 24.01 -11.69 -3.68
C VAL A 70 24.71 -12.08 -2.37
N ARG A 71 25.52 -13.15 -2.36
CA ARG A 71 26.34 -13.51 -1.19
C ARG A 71 27.40 -12.44 -0.89
N TYR A 72 28.09 -11.93 -1.91
CA TYR A 72 29.01 -10.81 -1.76
C TYR A 72 28.31 -9.55 -1.20
N LEU A 73 27.12 -9.21 -1.69
CA LEU A 73 26.33 -8.10 -1.12
C LEU A 73 25.98 -8.34 0.36
N GLY A 74 25.63 -9.56 0.74
CA GLY A 74 25.42 -9.96 2.13
C GLY A 74 26.64 -9.73 3.03
N ASP A 75 27.83 -10.14 2.58
CA ASP A 75 29.09 -9.89 3.31
C ASP A 75 29.38 -8.38 3.47
N ARG A 76 29.07 -7.57 2.45
CA ARG A 76 29.23 -6.10 2.49
C ARG A 76 28.25 -5.45 3.47
N LYS A 77 26.99 -5.88 3.52
CA LYS A 77 26.03 -5.45 4.56
C LYS A 77 26.50 -5.82 5.96
N ASN A 78 26.95 -7.05 6.17
CA ASN A 78 27.44 -7.52 7.46
C ASN A 78 28.63 -6.69 7.96
N ALA A 79 29.54 -6.29 7.07
CA ALA A 79 30.65 -5.39 7.39
C ALA A 79 30.17 -4.00 7.85
N VAL A 80 29.14 -3.42 7.19
CA VAL A 80 28.57 -2.12 7.58
C VAL A 80 27.75 -2.23 8.88
N LEU A 81 26.95 -3.27 9.06
CA LEU A 81 26.19 -3.54 10.29
C LEU A 81 27.12 -3.72 11.51
N ALA A 82 28.32 -4.26 11.32
CA ALA A 82 29.33 -4.36 12.37
C ALA A 82 29.94 -3.00 12.81
N THR A 83 29.64 -1.89 12.11
CA THR A 83 30.08 -0.53 12.49
C THR A 83 29.10 0.21 13.41
N ILE A 84 27.91 -0.34 13.67
CA ILE A 84 26.86 0.26 14.52
C ILE A 84 26.52 -0.61 15.75
N GLY A 85 25.80 -0.04 16.72
CA GLY A 85 25.65 -0.57 18.07
C GLY A 85 24.67 -1.74 18.24
N GLY A 86 24.72 -2.73 17.33
CA GLY A 86 23.81 -3.88 17.34
C GLY A 86 22.36 -3.51 17.03
N ALA A 87 22.17 -2.59 16.07
CA ALA A 87 20.84 -2.15 15.66
C ALA A 87 19.98 -3.31 15.16
N GLN A 88 18.69 -3.30 15.51
CA GLN A 88 17.73 -4.27 14.98
C GLN A 88 17.52 -4.03 13.48
N VAL A 89 17.96 -4.98 12.66
CA VAL A 89 17.60 -5.04 11.24
C VAL A 89 16.11 -5.35 11.12
N ILE A 90 15.45 -4.62 10.23
CA ILE A 90 14.03 -4.68 9.93
C ILE A 90 13.82 -5.50 8.65
N ALA A 91 14.58 -5.19 7.60
CA ALA A 91 14.50 -5.85 6.30
C ALA A 91 15.85 -5.79 5.58
N ASP A 92 16.06 -6.73 4.66
CA ASP A 92 17.27 -6.88 3.85
C ASP A 92 16.94 -6.75 2.35
N TYR A 93 17.79 -6.04 1.61
CA TYR A 93 17.62 -5.78 0.17
C TYR A 93 18.87 -6.18 -0.61
N ASP A 94 18.72 -6.94 -1.68
CA ASP A 94 19.85 -7.37 -2.52
C ASP A 94 19.57 -7.33 -4.05
N VAL A 95 18.32 -7.42 -4.51
CA VAL A 95 17.99 -7.42 -5.95
C VAL A 95 17.62 -6.04 -6.48
N VAL A 96 16.66 -5.34 -5.84
CA VAL A 96 16.18 -4.01 -6.32
C VAL A 96 16.74 -2.82 -5.53
N LEU A 97 17.38 -3.07 -4.40
CA LEU A 97 18.15 -2.11 -3.62
C LEU A 97 19.27 -2.91 -2.95
N ASN A 98 20.44 -2.30 -2.71
CA ASN A 98 21.50 -2.94 -1.95
C ASN A 98 21.59 -2.26 -0.59
N GLY A 99 21.29 -2.99 0.47
CA GLY A 99 21.31 -2.46 1.83
C GLY A 99 20.28 -3.12 2.73
N PHE A 100 19.85 -2.39 3.75
CA PHE A 100 18.96 -2.88 4.81
C PHE A 100 18.13 -1.74 5.40
N ALA A 101 17.00 -2.07 6.01
CA ALA A 101 16.30 -1.18 6.94
C ALA A 101 16.65 -1.57 8.38
N ALA A 102 16.79 -0.59 9.28
CA ALA A 102 17.13 -0.83 10.67
C ALA A 102 16.52 0.21 11.62
N LEU A 103 16.34 -0.18 12.89
CA LEU A 103 16.02 0.73 13.98
C LEU A 103 17.30 1.42 14.49
N LEU A 104 17.60 2.61 13.98
CA LEU A 104 18.83 3.36 14.28
C LEU A 104 18.61 4.51 15.26
N THR A 105 19.63 4.85 16.06
CA THR A 105 19.71 6.13 16.79
C THR A 105 20.28 7.24 15.90
N ASP A 106 20.09 8.50 16.28
CA ASP A 106 20.61 9.64 15.51
C ASP A 106 22.15 9.62 15.39
N ASP A 107 22.86 9.12 16.40
CA ASP A 107 24.32 8.92 16.37
C ASP A 107 24.73 7.82 15.38
N GLU A 108 23.97 6.73 15.27
CA GLU A 108 24.21 5.66 14.31
C GLU A 108 23.90 6.10 12.87
N VAL A 109 22.84 6.89 12.68
CA VAL A 109 22.53 7.55 11.38
C VAL A 109 23.69 8.46 10.97
N LEU A 110 24.26 9.21 11.91
CA LEU A 110 25.42 10.06 11.64
C LEU A 110 26.68 9.22 11.34
N ALA A 111 26.91 8.12 12.06
CA ALA A 111 28.03 7.21 11.80
C ALA A 111 27.94 6.57 10.40
N LEU A 112 26.76 6.07 10.03
CA LEU A 112 26.50 5.47 8.71
C LEU A 112 26.63 6.49 7.57
N ARG A 113 26.13 7.72 7.75
CA ARG A 113 26.31 8.81 6.75
C ARG A 113 27.76 9.25 6.56
N ASN A 114 28.67 8.87 7.46
CA ASN A 114 30.12 9.09 7.32
C ASN A 114 30.89 7.80 6.94
N ASN A 115 30.20 6.67 6.74
CA ASN A 115 30.81 5.41 6.31
C ASN A 115 30.93 5.38 4.78
N ALA A 116 32.15 5.18 4.27
CA ALA A 116 32.43 5.20 2.83
C ALA A 116 31.73 4.08 2.02
N ASP A 117 31.30 2.99 2.67
CA ASP A 117 30.53 1.90 2.04
C ASP A 117 29.02 2.18 1.96
N VAL A 118 28.53 3.23 2.62
CA VAL A 118 27.14 3.70 2.59
C VAL A 118 26.98 4.75 1.48
N ALA A 119 25.86 4.68 0.77
CA ALA A 119 25.47 5.64 -0.27
C ALA A 119 24.42 6.65 0.22
N ASP A 120 23.44 6.22 1.03
CA ASP A 120 22.44 7.09 1.65
C ASP A 120 21.84 6.47 2.93
N VAL A 121 21.27 7.31 3.81
CA VAL A 121 20.50 6.90 4.99
C VAL A 121 19.24 7.76 5.09
N GLN A 122 18.09 7.16 4.80
CA GLN A 122 16.78 7.81 4.70
C GLN A 122 15.88 7.41 5.86
N ALA A 123 15.06 8.34 6.37
CA ALA A 123 14.04 8.00 7.34
C ALA A 123 12.92 7.19 6.66
N ASP A 124 12.43 6.13 7.31
CA ASP A 124 11.27 5.39 6.85
C ASP A 124 9.98 6.19 7.13
N GLN A 125 9.04 6.21 6.18
CA GLN A 125 7.91 7.15 6.17
C GLN A 125 6.58 6.45 5.79
N PRO A 126 5.45 6.85 6.39
CA PRO A 126 4.13 6.35 6.02
C PRO A 126 3.60 6.99 4.71
N ARG A 127 2.67 6.29 4.05
CA ARG A 127 2.03 6.65 2.76
C ARG A 127 0.51 6.30 2.75
N HIS A 128 -0.25 6.75 1.74
CA HIS A 128 -1.75 6.74 1.65
C HIS A 128 -2.29 6.29 0.26
N LEU A 129 -3.62 6.22 0.03
CA LEU A 129 -4.32 5.25 -0.86
C LEU A 129 -5.42 5.85 -1.83
N ASP A 130 -5.73 5.23 -3.01
CA ASP A 130 -6.43 5.84 -4.20
C ASP A 130 -7.37 4.95 -5.10
N THR A 131 -8.47 5.49 -5.71
CA THR A 131 -9.58 4.74 -6.43
C THR A 131 -10.30 5.55 -7.58
N ILE A 132 -11.25 5.14 -8.51
CA ILE A 132 -11.97 3.91 -8.99
C ILE A 132 -12.41 3.99 -10.52
N SER A 133 -12.76 2.84 -11.15
CA SER A 133 -13.89 2.62 -12.14
C SER A 133 -13.79 2.85 -13.68
N THR A 134 -12.62 2.69 -14.30
CA THR A 134 -12.32 3.26 -15.63
C THR A 134 -12.62 2.44 -16.90
N ALA A 135 -12.80 1.11 -16.84
CA ALA A 135 -12.65 0.23 -18.02
C ALA A 135 -13.61 0.50 -19.22
N ARG A 136 -14.90 0.74 -18.95
CA ARG A 136 -15.90 1.09 -19.98
C ARG A 136 -15.63 2.47 -20.59
N PHE A 137 -15.33 3.45 -19.75
CA PHE A 137 -15.09 4.85 -20.12
C PHE A 137 -13.92 4.98 -21.10
N LEU A 138 -12.87 4.17 -20.91
CA LEU A 138 -11.71 4.06 -21.80
C LEU A 138 -11.98 3.29 -23.11
N GLY A 139 -13.19 2.80 -23.35
CA GLY A 139 -13.58 2.10 -24.59
C GLY A 139 -12.94 0.72 -24.79
N LEU A 140 -12.28 0.15 -23.78
CA LEU A 140 -11.48 -1.09 -23.90
C LEU A 140 -12.32 -2.29 -24.38
N SER A 141 -13.59 -2.33 -23.97
CA SER A 141 -14.59 -3.37 -24.29
C SER A 141 -15.40 -3.11 -25.56
N ALA A 142 -15.20 -1.97 -26.24
CA ALA A 142 -15.93 -1.65 -27.46
C ALA A 142 -15.53 -2.54 -28.64
N SER A 143 -16.36 -2.58 -29.70
CA SER A 143 -15.99 -3.25 -30.95
C SER A 143 -14.78 -2.56 -31.58
N GLY A 144 -13.69 -3.30 -31.80
CA GLY A 144 -12.38 -2.74 -32.20
C GLY A 144 -11.53 -2.18 -31.05
N GLY A 145 -12.09 -2.09 -29.84
CA GLY A 145 -11.38 -1.73 -28.61
C GLY A 145 -10.34 -2.78 -28.21
N LEU A 146 -9.41 -2.41 -27.32
CA LEU A 146 -8.20 -3.17 -27.03
C LEU A 146 -8.46 -4.65 -26.70
N TRP A 147 -9.51 -4.96 -25.94
CA TRP A 147 -9.88 -6.33 -25.57
C TRP A 147 -10.35 -7.23 -26.73
N SER A 148 -10.56 -6.67 -27.92
CA SER A 148 -10.85 -7.40 -29.17
C SER A 148 -9.61 -7.56 -30.08
N GLN A 149 -8.49 -6.94 -29.71
CA GLN A 149 -7.22 -7.00 -30.44
C GLN A 149 -6.35 -8.16 -29.95
N TYR A 150 -5.36 -8.54 -30.75
CA TYR A 150 -4.43 -9.63 -30.45
C TYR A 150 -2.99 -9.13 -30.39
N ALA A 151 -2.23 -9.59 -29.40
CA ALA A 151 -0.79 -9.41 -29.28
C ALA A 151 -0.13 -10.73 -28.85
N GLY A 152 1.02 -11.08 -29.42
CA GLY A 152 1.73 -12.33 -29.09
C GLY A 152 0.93 -13.62 -29.32
N GLY A 153 -0.13 -13.58 -30.13
CA GLY A 153 -1.06 -14.71 -30.35
C GLY A 153 -2.19 -14.84 -29.33
N SER A 154 -2.24 -14.00 -28.29
CA SER A 154 -3.34 -13.94 -27.30
C SER A 154 -4.20 -12.69 -27.51
N LEU A 155 -5.41 -12.69 -26.94
CA LEU A 155 -6.19 -11.44 -26.80
C LEU A 155 -5.47 -10.48 -25.85
N VAL A 156 -5.66 -9.17 -26.04
CA VAL A 156 -5.12 -8.17 -25.10
C VAL A 156 -6.09 -7.95 -23.93
N LYS A 157 -6.30 -8.98 -23.11
CA LYS A 157 -7.03 -8.90 -21.82
C LYS A 157 -6.16 -9.25 -20.61
N GLY A 158 -4.86 -9.53 -20.82
CA GLY A 158 -3.88 -9.87 -19.79
C GLY A 158 -3.54 -11.35 -19.69
N GLU A 159 -3.98 -12.18 -20.63
CA GLU A 159 -3.65 -13.61 -20.68
C GLU A 159 -2.15 -13.89 -20.44
N ASN A 160 -1.86 -14.73 -19.45
CA ASN A 160 -0.52 -15.12 -18.99
C ASN A 160 0.36 -13.99 -18.40
N MET A 161 -0.19 -12.79 -18.19
CA MET A 161 0.46 -11.74 -17.40
C MET A 161 0.16 -11.92 -15.91
N VAL A 162 1.11 -11.58 -15.04
CA VAL A 162 0.91 -11.46 -13.59
C VAL A 162 1.09 -10.00 -13.17
N VAL A 163 0.08 -9.43 -12.52
CA VAL A 163 0.13 -8.10 -11.91
C VAL A 163 0.40 -8.26 -10.41
N GLY A 164 1.54 -7.72 -9.98
CA GLY A 164 1.87 -7.52 -8.58
C GLY A 164 1.12 -6.31 -8.02
N ILE A 165 0.39 -6.52 -6.92
CA ILE A 165 -0.35 -5.47 -6.19
C ILE A 165 0.39 -5.25 -4.87
N VAL A 166 1.04 -4.09 -4.72
CA VAL A 166 1.77 -3.72 -3.49
C VAL A 166 0.89 -2.72 -2.74
N ASP A 167 0.20 -3.20 -1.69
CA ASP A 167 -0.98 -2.52 -1.13
C ASP A 167 -1.36 -3.06 0.28
N GLY A 168 -2.62 -2.92 0.71
CA GLY A 168 -3.19 -3.45 1.98
C GLY A 168 -3.51 -4.95 2.00
N GLY A 169 -3.34 -5.66 0.88
CA GLY A 169 -3.51 -7.12 0.80
C GLY A 169 -4.47 -7.55 -0.30
N ILE A 170 -5.27 -8.58 -0.03
CA ILE A 170 -6.34 -9.08 -0.92
C ILE A 170 -7.49 -9.68 -0.08
N TRP A 171 -8.73 -9.62 -0.54
CA TRP A 171 -9.84 -10.39 0.02
C TRP A 171 -10.13 -11.59 -0.91
N PRO A 172 -9.54 -12.77 -0.66
CA PRO A 172 -9.50 -13.86 -1.63
C PRO A 172 -10.88 -14.42 -2.03
N GLU A 173 -11.93 -14.20 -1.23
CA GLU A 173 -13.31 -14.59 -1.55
C GLU A 173 -14.05 -13.61 -2.47
N ASN A 174 -13.45 -12.46 -2.84
CA ASN A 174 -14.05 -11.54 -3.80
C ASN A 174 -14.10 -12.23 -5.19
N PRO A 175 -15.26 -12.33 -5.87
CA PRO A 175 -15.40 -12.97 -7.19
C PRO A 175 -14.47 -12.40 -8.28
N SER A 176 -13.94 -11.19 -8.09
CA SER A 176 -12.84 -10.62 -8.89
C SER A 176 -11.61 -11.54 -8.99
N PHE A 177 -11.41 -12.43 -8.01
CA PHE A 177 -10.25 -13.33 -7.90
C PHE A 177 -10.61 -14.82 -7.94
N ALA A 178 -11.86 -15.16 -8.29
CA ALA A 178 -12.26 -16.53 -8.60
C ALA A 178 -11.58 -17.05 -9.88
N ASP A 179 -11.22 -18.33 -9.92
CA ASP A 179 -10.64 -18.97 -11.11
C ASP A 179 -11.62 -19.85 -11.92
N ARG A 180 -12.88 -19.94 -11.48
CA ARG A 180 -13.97 -20.62 -12.16
C ARG A 180 -15.07 -19.65 -12.59
N VAL A 181 -15.88 -20.10 -13.53
CA VAL A 181 -17.13 -19.44 -13.93
C VAL A 181 -18.32 -20.39 -13.91
N ASP A 182 -19.49 -19.85 -13.62
CA ASP A 182 -20.77 -20.53 -13.70
C ASP A 182 -21.21 -20.78 -15.17
N ALA A 183 -22.41 -21.35 -15.35
CA ALA A 183 -22.98 -21.60 -16.67
C ALA A 183 -23.28 -20.32 -17.49
N ASN A 184 -23.28 -19.14 -16.87
CA ASN A 184 -23.52 -17.84 -17.50
C ASN A 184 -22.20 -17.09 -17.79
N GLY A 185 -21.05 -17.61 -17.39
CA GLY A 185 -19.76 -16.92 -17.50
C GLY A 185 -19.53 -15.86 -16.42
N LYS A 186 -20.23 -15.93 -15.28
CA LYS A 186 -19.95 -15.12 -14.08
C LYS A 186 -18.90 -15.82 -13.21
N PRO A 187 -17.93 -15.08 -12.63
CA PRO A 187 -16.94 -15.66 -11.73
C PRO A 187 -17.56 -16.30 -10.47
N THR A 188 -17.05 -17.45 -10.06
CA THR A 188 -17.55 -18.19 -8.88
C THR A 188 -16.46 -19.04 -8.22
N PHE A 189 -16.59 -19.30 -6.92
CA PHE A 189 -15.77 -20.27 -6.19
C PHE A 189 -16.44 -21.66 -6.09
N ASP A 190 -17.65 -21.83 -6.64
CA ASP A 190 -18.35 -23.12 -6.66
C ASP A 190 -17.50 -24.20 -7.40
N PRO A 191 -17.18 -25.34 -6.75
CA PRO A 191 -16.47 -26.45 -7.39
C PRO A 191 -17.16 -27.04 -8.62
N ALA A 192 -18.47 -26.85 -8.79
CA ALA A 192 -19.22 -27.21 -10.00
C ALA A 192 -19.01 -26.21 -11.16
N GLY A 193 -18.50 -25.01 -10.89
CA GLY A 193 -18.11 -24.04 -11.89
C GLY A 193 -16.93 -24.52 -12.74
N SER A 194 -16.93 -24.19 -14.03
CA SER A 194 -15.87 -24.56 -14.97
C SER A 194 -14.62 -23.72 -14.77
N LEU A 195 -13.42 -24.31 -14.85
CA LEU A 195 -12.16 -23.56 -14.75
C LEU A 195 -12.03 -22.56 -15.90
N ALA A 196 -11.98 -21.27 -15.55
CA ALA A 196 -11.80 -20.18 -16.50
C ALA A 196 -10.32 -19.89 -16.81
N TYR A 197 -9.39 -20.54 -16.10
CA TYR A 197 -7.96 -20.31 -16.19
C TYR A 197 -7.17 -21.62 -16.28
N THR A 198 -6.08 -21.60 -17.05
CA THR A 198 -5.02 -22.61 -16.99
C THR A 198 -4.14 -22.41 -15.76
N SER A 199 -3.23 -23.35 -15.50
CA SER A 199 -2.13 -23.16 -14.52
C SER A 199 -1.41 -21.81 -14.68
N PRO A 200 -0.77 -21.28 -13.62
CA PRO A 200 0.02 -20.06 -13.70
C PRO A 200 1.15 -20.14 -14.74
N PRO A 201 1.63 -19.00 -15.28
CA PRO A 201 2.79 -18.97 -16.18
C PRO A 201 4.03 -19.58 -15.51
N ILE A 202 4.79 -20.42 -16.23
CA ILE A 202 6.01 -21.07 -15.68
C ILE A 202 7.12 -20.07 -15.30
N SER A 203 7.05 -18.83 -15.80
CA SER A 203 7.92 -17.72 -15.41
C SER A 203 7.55 -17.10 -14.07
N PHE A 204 6.35 -17.35 -13.54
CA PHE A 204 5.96 -16.92 -12.21
C PHE A 204 6.44 -17.94 -11.19
N LEU A 205 7.28 -17.48 -10.26
CA LEU A 205 8.01 -18.28 -9.28
C LEU A 205 7.48 -18.11 -7.85
N GLY A 206 6.53 -17.20 -7.67
CA GLY A 206 5.90 -16.91 -6.38
C GLY A 206 4.86 -17.94 -5.97
N GLY A 207 4.17 -17.60 -4.87
CA GLY A 207 3.16 -18.44 -4.25
C GLY A 207 2.54 -17.73 -3.06
N CYS A 208 1.83 -18.48 -2.23
CA CYS A 208 1.01 -17.92 -1.17
C CYS A 208 1.49 -18.32 0.23
N GLN A 209 1.68 -17.30 1.07
CA GLN A 209 2.09 -17.36 2.46
C GLN A 209 0.85 -17.58 3.34
N SER A 210 0.92 -18.52 4.27
CA SER A 210 -0.15 -18.71 5.26
C SER A 210 -0.11 -17.64 6.35
N GLY A 211 -1.25 -17.42 6.99
CA GLY A 211 -1.36 -16.55 8.15
C GLY A 211 -2.77 -16.52 8.72
N GLU A 212 -3.04 -15.55 9.57
CA GLU A 212 -4.35 -15.31 10.15
C GLU A 212 -5.45 -15.15 9.08
N GLY A 213 -6.49 -15.97 9.15
CA GLY A 213 -7.58 -15.98 8.17
C GLY A 213 -7.16 -16.37 6.74
N PHE A 214 -5.93 -16.85 6.49
CA PHE A 214 -5.43 -17.13 5.15
C PHE A 214 -4.71 -18.49 5.06
N ASP A 215 -5.44 -19.48 4.56
CA ASP A 215 -4.92 -20.79 4.13
C ASP A 215 -4.58 -20.76 2.61
N PRO A 216 -3.30 -20.90 2.21
CA PRO A 216 -2.88 -20.93 0.80
C PRO A 216 -3.58 -21.98 -0.07
N VAL A 217 -4.04 -23.10 0.50
CA VAL A 217 -4.68 -24.21 -0.23
C VAL A 217 -6.14 -23.90 -0.58
N ILE A 218 -6.79 -23.02 0.21
CA ILE A 218 -8.18 -22.61 0.04
C ILE A 218 -8.28 -21.31 -0.76
N HIS A 219 -7.41 -20.35 -0.46
CA HIS A 219 -7.58 -18.96 -0.89
C HIS A 219 -6.80 -18.60 -2.16
N CYS A 220 -5.73 -19.34 -2.50
CA CYS A 220 -5.02 -19.17 -3.75
C CYS A 220 -5.43 -20.21 -4.79
N ASN A 221 -5.49 -19.78 -6.04
CA ASN A 221 -6.10 -20.51 -7.13
C ASN A 221 -5.41 -20.12 -8.46
N ASN A 222 -5.98 -20.42 -9.62
CA ASN A 222 -5.35 -20.05 -10.88
C ASN A 222 -5.46 -18.53 -11.21
N LYS A 223 -6.29 -17.76 -10.51
CA LYS A 223 -6.47 -16.30 -10.70
C LYS A 223 -5.65 -15.49 -9.69
N LEU A 224 -5.76 -15.77 -8.39
CA LEU A 224 -4.89 -15.28 -7.33
C LEU A 224 -3.75 -16.28 -7.13
N VAL A 225 -2.60 -16.00 -7.75
CA VAL A 225 -1.47 -16.94 -7.89
C VAL A 225 -0.36 -16.70 -6.87
N GLY A 226 -0.32 -15.52 -6.24
CA GLY A 226 0.62 -15.17 -5.19
C GLY A 226 -0.03 -14.30 -4.12
N ALA A 227 0.38 -14.47 -2.87
CA ALA A 227 -0.13 -13.71 -1.74
C ALA A 227 0.92 -13.72 -0.61
N LYS A 228 1.57 -12.60 -0.35
CA LYS A 228 2.63 -12.44 0.67
C LYS A 228 2.37 -11.19 1.51
N TYR A 229 2.98 -11.10 2.69
CA TYR A 229 2.88 -9.92 3.55
C TYR A 229 4.21 -9.55 4.22
N PHE A 230 4.39 -8.24 4.42
CA PHE A 230 5.59 -7.62 4.99
C PHE A 230 5.13 -6.56 5.99
N ASN A 231 5.56 -6.72 7.25
CA ASN A 231 5.13 -5.88 8.37
C ASN A 231 6.28 -5.56 9.34
N ALA A 232 7.52 -5.76 8.91
CA ALA A 232 8.68 -5.56 9.76
C ALA A 232 8.87 -4.08 10.09
N GLY A 233 8.73 -3.20 9.09
CA GLY A 233 8.74 -1.74 9.28
C GLY A 233 7.58 -1.28 10.15
N PHE A 234 6.39 -1.82 9.89
CA PHE A 234 5.21 -1.58 10.72
C PHE A 234 5.44 -1.97 12.19
N LEU A 235 5.86 -3.20 12.49
CA LEU A 235 6.10 -3.68 13.86
C LEU A 235 7.25 -2.91 14.53
N ALA A 236 8.32 -2.60 13.79
CA ALA A 236 9.45 -1.81 14.29
C ALA A 236 9.06 -0.37 14.66
N SER A 237 7.99 0.18 14.06
CA SER A 237 7.49 1.51 14.41
C SER A 237 6.85 1.61 15.82
N GLY A 238 6.54 0.47 16.45
CA GLY A 238 5.87 0.41 17.75
C GLY A 238 4.38 0.79 17.74
N ARG A 239 3.77 0.96 16.56
CA ARG A 239 2.32 1.19 16.42
C ARG A 239 1.54 -0.08 16.77
N THR A 240 0.45 0.07 17.51
CA THR A 240 -0.49 -1.03 17.78
C THR A 240 -1.37 -1.28 16.56
N MET A 241 -1.27 -2.47 15.98
CA MET A 241 -2.17 -2.94 14.91
C MET A 241 -3.64 -2.84 15.33
N ASN A 242 -4.52 -2.47 14.40
CA ASN A 242 -5.95 -2.49 14.64
C ASN A 242 -6.46 -3.95 14.65
N TRP A 243 -7.52 -4.21 15.40
CA TRP A 243 -8.12 -5.54 15.54
C TRP A 243 -8.86 -6.02 14.29
N THR A 244 -9.17 -5.13 13.34
CA THR A 244 -9.73 -5.50 12.03
C THR A 244 -8.68 -6.13 11.09
N ASP A 245 -7.40 -6.05 11.44
CA ASP A 245 -6.29 -6.39 10.54
C ASP A 245 -5.75 -7.80 10.79
N PHE A 246 -5.32 -8.46 9.72
CA PHE A 246 -4.90 -9.87 9.73
C PHE A 246 -3.39 -9.99 9.54
N VAL A 247 -2.71 -10.75 10.41
CA VAL A 247 -1.28 -11.09 10.22
C VAL A 247 -1.15 -12.19 9.15
N SER A 248 -1.45 -11.81 7.91
CA SER A 248 -1.48 -12.62 6.70
C SER A 248 -1.55 -11.71 5.45
N PRO A 249 -1.60 -12.26 4.22
CA PRO A 249 -1.88 -11.46 3.02
C PRO A 249 -3.31 -10.90 2.93
N ARG A 250 -4.22 -11.25 3.86
CA ARG A 250 -5.62 -10.82 3.83
C ARG A 250 -5.75 -9.33 4.12
N ASP A 251 -6.58 -8.64 3.33
CA ASP A 251 -6.93 -7.22 3.51
C ASP A 251 -8.01 -7.04 4.61
N SER A 252 -8.02 -5.89 5.27
CA SER A 252 -8.80 -5.57 6.47
C SER A 252 -10.22 -5.08 6.13
N ASN A 253 -10.96 -5.84 5.32
CA ASN A 253 -12.20 -5.36 4.68
C ASN A 253 -13.42 -5.22 5.60
N VAL A 254 -13.48 -5.88 6.76
CA VAL A 254 -14.71 -5.96 7.57
C VAL A 254 -14.42 -6.07 9.07
N GLY A 255 -15.12 -5.26 9.88
CA GLY A 255 -15.24 -5.48 11.32
C GLY A 255 -16.18 -6.65 11.66
N SER A 256 -16.09 -7.15 12.89
CA SER A 256 -16.87 -8.31 13.38
C SER A 256 -18.37 -8.04 13.56
N ASP A 257 -18.79 -6.79 13.41
CA ASP A 257 -20.18 -6.30 13.41
C ASP A 257 -20.76 -6.06 12.01
N GLY A 258 -19.94 -6.21 10.95
CA GLY A 258 -20.31 -5.92 9.56
C GLY A 258 -20.06 -4.48 9.11
N PHE A 259 -19.50 -3.61 9.97
CA PHE A 259 -19.09 -2.26 9.59
C PHE A 259 -17.58 -2.19 9.31
N SER A 260 -17.17 -1.32 8.38
CA SER A 260 -15.73 -1.03 8.17
C SER A 260 -15.23 -0.04 9.23
N SER A 261 -14.85 -0.58 10.38
CA SER A 261 -14.24 0.18 11.49
C SER A 261 -12.71 0.34 11.36
N GLY A 262 -12.12 -0.14 10.26
CA GLY A 262 -10.72 0.05 9.88
C GLY A 262 -10.57 0.65 8.48
N HIS A 263 -9.32 0.87 8.07
CA HIS A 263 -8.95 1.50 6.78
C HIS A 263 -8.64 0.48 5.65
N GLY A 264 -8.98 -0.79 5.82
CA GLY A 264 -8.72 -1.84 4.82
C GLY A 264 -9.67 -1.83 3.62
N GLY A 265 -9.62 -2.91 2.84
CA GLY A 265 -10.36 -3.09 1.59
C GLY A 265 -9.73 -2.41 0.37
N HIS A 266 -8.69 -1.61 0.56
CA HIS A 266 -8.05 -0.87 -0.52
C HIS A 266 -7.21 -1.75 -1.45
N GLY A 267 -6.45 -2.73 -0.93
CA GLY A 267 -5.66 -3.64 -1.75
C GLY A 267 -6.53 -4.57 -2.58
N ASP A 268 -7.64 -5.02 -2.00
CA ASP A 268 -8.70 -5.74 -2.70
C ASP A 268 -9.32 -4.91 -3.84
N HIS A 269 -9.55 -3.63 -3.57
CA HIS A 269 -10.13 -2.68 -4.50
C HIS A 269 -9.17 -2.33 -5.67
N THR A 270 -7.89 -2.11 -5.42
CA THR A 270 -6.90 -1.81 -6.47
C THR A 270 -6.55 -3.05 -7.29
N ALA A 271 -6.45 -4.22 -6.65
CA ALA A 271 -6.32 -5.50 -7.34
C ALA A 271 -7.49 -5.78 -8.30
N SER A 272 -8.73 -5.54 -7.85
CA SER A 272 -9.92 -5.75 -8.67
C SER A 272 -10.04 -4.71 -9.79
N THR A 273 -9.63 -3.45 -9.54
CA THR A 273 -9.54 -2.40 -10.56
C THR A 273 -8.50 -2.70 -11.65
N ALA A 274 -7.30 -3.16 -11.27
CA ALA A 274 -6.23 -3.47 -12.22
C ALA A 274 -6.51 -4.75 -13.02
N ALA A 275 -6.84 -5.84 -12.32
CA ALA A 275 -6.85 -7.19 -12.88
C ALA A 275 -8.04 -8.06 -12.44
N GLY A 276 -9.06 -7.52 -11.76
CA GLY A 276 -10.26 -8.26 -11.39
C GLY A 276 -11.00 -8.85 -12.59
N ASN A 277 -11.62 -10.01 -12.40
CA ASN A 277 -12.44 -10.67 -13.44
C ASN A 277 -13.50 -9.74 -14.05
N ALA A 278 -13.85 -10.00 -15.31
CA ALA A 278 -15.05 -9.42 -15.93
C ALA A 278 -16.32 -10.13 -15.45
N ASN A 279 -17.48 -9.49 -15.64
CA ASN A 279 -18.81 -9.99 -15.28
C ASN A 279 -19.02 -10.20 -13.76
N VAL A 280 -18.22 -9.54 -12.91
CA VAL A 280 -18.42 -9.50 -11.46
C VAL A 280 -19.60 -8.56 -11.19
N ASP A 281 -20.64 -9.03 -10.50
CA ASP A 281 -21.75 -8.17 -10.09
C ASP A 281 -21.28 -7.22 -8.97
N LEU A 282 -21.48 -5.91 -9.14
CA LEU A 282 -21.18 -4.91 -8.12
C LEU A 282 -22.39 -4.68 -7.21
N VAL A 283 -22.15 -4.76 -5.89
CA VAL A 283 -23.11 -4.38 -4.87
C VAL A 283 -22.43 -3.44 -3.87
N ILE A 284 -23.05 -2.29 -3.58
CA ILE A 284 -22.66 -1.38 -2.49
C ILE A 284 -23.92 -1.15 -1.65
N ASP A 285 -23.88 -1.39 -0.34
CA ASP A 285 -25.01 -1.22 0.58
C ASP A 285 -26.32 -1.91 0.14
N GLY A 286 -26.20 -3.07 -0.52
CA GLY A 286 -27.32 -3.83 -1.12
C GLY A 286 -27.75 -3.34 -2.52
N ILE A 287 -27.26 -2.19 -2.97
CA ILE A 287 -27.56 -1.58 -4.27
C ILE A 287 -26.75 -2.28 -5.37
N THR A 288 -27.42 -2.90 -6.34
CA THR A 288 -26.74 -3.47 -7.51
C THR A 288 -26.34 -2.36 -8.48
N LEU A 289 -25.03 -2.15 -8.67
CA LEU A 289 -24.48 -1.11 -9.56
C LEU A 289 -24.14 -1.62 -10.98
N GLY A 290 -24.64 -2.80 -11.34
CA GLY A 290 -24.34 -3.47 -12.60
C GLY A 290 -23.12 -4.39 -12.48
N GLN A 291 -22.30 -4.48 -13.52
CA GLN A 291 -21.16 -5.40 -13.58
C GLN A 291 -19.82 -4.67 -13.76
N ALA A 292 -18.81 -5.15 -13.05
CA ALA A 292 -17.42 -4.70 -13.12
C ALA A 292 -16.55 -5.59 -14.02
N SER A 293 -15.38 -5.03 -14.32
CA SER A 293 -14.21 -5.70 -14.86
C SER A 293 -12.99 -4.89 -14.48
N GLY A 294 -11.88 -5.55 -14.12
CA GLY A 294 -10.58 -4.91 -14.12
C GLY A 294 -10.15 -4.49 -15.53
N ILE A 295 -9.10 -3.67 -15.62
CA ILE A 295 -8.51 -3.21 -16.90
C ILE A 295 -7.91 -4.38 -17.70
N ALA A 296 -7.27 -5.34 -17.01
CA ALA A 296 -6.73 -6.57 -17.57
C ALA A 296 -7.42 -7.80 -16.96
N PRO A 297 -8.69 -8.09 -17.30
CA PRO A 297 -9.52 -9.04 -16.56
C PRO A 297 -9.06 -10.51 -16.64
N ARG A 298 -8.09 -10.82 -17.50
CA ARG A 298 -7.53 -12.16 -17.72
C ARG A 298 -6.07 -12.29 -17.24
N ALA A 299 -5.50 -11.21 -16.70
CA ALA A 299 -4.26 -11.28 -15.92
C ALA A 299 -4.47 -12.04 -14.61
N ARG A 300 -3.37 -12.57 -14.08
CA ARG A 300 -3.31 -13.17 -12.74
C ARG A 300 -2.91 -12.10 -11.72
N VAL A 301 -3.33 -12.26 -10.48
CA VAL A 301 -3.01 -11.36 -9.37
C VAL A 301 -1.97 -12.02 -8.46
N ALA A 302 -0.95 -11.26 -8.08
CA ALA A 302 -0.07 -11.58 -6.96
C ALA A 302 -0.13 -10.41 -5.96
N SER A 303 -0.60 -10.65 -4.73
CA SER A 303 -0.73 -9.60 -3.71
C SER A 303 0.46 -9.59 -2.76
N TYR A 304 0.93 -8.39 -2.42
CA TYR A 304 2.07 -8.12 -1.55
C TYR A 304 1.66 -7.06 -0.52
N LYS A 305 1.14 -7.52 0.62
CA LYS A 305 0.65 -6.64 1.69
C LYS A 305 1.79 -5.89 2.39
N VAL A 306 1.76 -4.57 2.35
CA VAL A 306 2.72 -3.66 3.00
C VAL A 306 2.05 -2.53 3.78
N CYS A 307 0.77 -2.26 3.53
CA CYS A 307 -0.04 -1.32 4.29
C CYS A 307 -0.76 -2.03 5.43
N TRP A 308 -0.81 -1.36 6.58
CA TRP A 308 -1.37 -1.90 7.82
C TRP A 308 -2.17 -0.84 8.57
N THR A 309 -3.31 -1.28 9.10
CA THR A 309 -4.19 -0.49 9.96
C THR A 309 -3.62 -0.47 11.38
N TYR A 310 -3.52 0.71 11.98
CA TYR A 310 -3.15 0.91 13.38
C TYR A 310 -4.19 1.74 14.12
N ASN A 311 -4.18 1.64 15.45
CA ASN A 311 -5.04 2.43 16.32
C ASN A 311 -4.52 3.86 16.42
N ASP A 312 -5.34 4.84 16.03
CA ASP A 312 -5.06 6.27 16.12
C ASP A 312 -6.29 7.04 16.61
N PRO A 313 -6.45 7.26 17.93
CA PRO A 313 -7.56 8.03 18.49
C PRO A 313 -7.48 9.53 18.19
N THR A 314 -6.51 9.98 17.38
CA THR A 314 -6.40 11.36 16.88
C THR A 314 -6.81 11.48 15.41
N ASN A 315 -7.37 10.43 14.79
CA ASN A 315 -7.85 10.54 13.42
C ASN A 315 -9.15 11.34 13.30
N GLU A 316 -9.18 12.22 12.29
CA GLU A 316 -10.19 13.25 12.09
C GLU A 316 -11.52 12.68 11.54
N ASP A 317 -11.50 11.46 11.02
CA ASP A 317 -12.68 10.70 10.57
C ASP A 317 -13.48 10.02 11.70
N GLY A 318 -12.97 10.06 12.94
CA GLY A 318 -13.61 9.42 14.10
C GLY A 318 -13.51 7.88 14.15
N SER A 319 -12.85 7.23 13.19
CA SER A 319 -12.66 5.77 13.16
C SER A 319 -11.76 5.24 14.28
N ASN A 320 -10.98 6.13 14.93
CA ASN A 320 -9.91 5.78 15.87
C ASN A 320 -8.84 4.86 15.25
N SER A 321 -8.72 4.84 13.92
CA SER A 321 -7.78 4.03 13.15
C SER A 321 -7.10 4.84 12.06
N ARG A 322 -5.96 4.40 11.54
CA ARG A 322 -5.33 4.92 10.30
C ARG A 322 -4.57 3.81 9.59
N ASN A 323 -4.34 3.97 8.29
CA ASN A 323 -3.37 3.13 7.55
C ASN A 323 -1.97 3.75 7.50
N SER A 324 -0.96 2.88 7.49
CA SER A 324 0.42 3.22 7.12
C SER A 324 1.05 2.09 6.33
N CYS A 325 1.59 2.41 5.17
CA CYS A 325 2.54 1.58 4.43
C CYS A 325 3.95 2.14 4.68
N TYR A 326 4.90 1.31 5.11
CA TYR A 326 6.29 1.74 5.35
C TYR A 326 7.13 1.56 4.09
N ASN A 327 8.05 2.48 3.81
CA ASN A 327 9.00 2.35 2.69
C ASN A 327 9.82 1.06 2.84
N SER A 328 10.18 0.63 4.07
CA SER A 328 11.01 -0.56 4.28
C SER A 328 10.30 -1.87 3.89
N ASP A 329 9.04 -2.03 4.27
CA ASP A 329 8.17 -3.14 3.85
C ASP A 329 7.86 -3.05 2.35
N SER A 330 7.66 -1.83 1.82
CA SER A 330 7.38 -1.57 0.39
C SER A 330 8.53 -1.96 -0.53
N VAL A 331 9.77 -1.60 -0.20
CA VAL A 331 10.95 -2.05 -0.96
C VAL A 331 11.09 -3.57 -0.89
N LYS A 332 10.82 -4.20 0.26
CA LYS A 332 10.91 -5.67 0.38
C LYS A 332 9.81 -6.38 -0.43
N ALA A 333 8.62 -5.81 -0.54
CA ALA A 333 7.58 -6.30 -1.44
C ALA A 333 7.96 -6.18 -2.92
N ILE A 334 8.53 -5.04 -3.35
CA ILE A 334 8.99 -4.84 -4.73
C ILE A 334 10.14 -5.81 -5.08
N ASP A 335 11.11 -5.98 -4.16
CA ASP A 335 12.19 -6.96 -4.24
C ASP A 335 11.66 -8.39 -4.43
N GLU A 336 10.65 -8.77 -3.65
CA GLU A 336 10.03 -10.08 -3.70
C GLU A 336 9.16 -10.28 -4.95
N ALA A 337 8.42 -9.26 -5.40
CA ALA A 337 7.59 -9.32 -6.61
C ALA A 337 8.45 -9.48 -7.89
N VAL A 338 9.61 -8.82 -7.95
CA VAL A 338 10.59 -9.03 -9.03
C VAL A 338 11.18 -10.44 -8.96
N LYS A 339 11.51 -10.96 -7.77
CA LYS A 339 11.96 -12.36 -7.58
C LYS A 339 10.91 -13.40 -7.96
N ASP A 340 9.63 -13.10 -7.74
CA ASP A 340 8.49 -13.94 -8.13
C ASP A 340 8.18 -13.87 -9.63
N GLY A 341 8.73 -12.90 -10.38
CA GLY A 341 8.52 -12.77 -11.82
C GLY A 341 7.19 -12.12 -12.22
N VAL A 342 6.69 -11.14 -11.46
CA VAL A 342 5.56 -10.31 -11.91
C VAL A 342 5.95 -9.49 -13.15
N ASN A 343 4.98 -9.15 -14.01
CA ASN A 343 5.23 -8.37 -15.22
C ASN A 343 4.89 -6.88 -15.05
N VAL A 344 3.97 -6.58 -14.14
CA VAL A 344 3.49 -5.24 -13.81
C VAL A 344 3.45 -5.11 -12.29
N ILE A 345 3.82 -3.95 -11.75
CA ILE A 345 3.54 -3.54 -10.38
C ILE A 345 2.53 -2.39 -10.40
N ASN A 346 1.42 -2.57 -9.69
CA ASN A 346 0.52 -1.50 -9.30
C ASN A 346 0.87 -1.07 -7.87
N TYR A 347 1.24 0.19 -7.70
CA TYR A 347 1.57 0.81 -6.42
C TYR A 347 0.62 1.99 -6.17
N SER A 348 -0.59 1.69 -5.68
CA SER A 348 -1.61 2.69 -5.33
C SER A 348 -1.38 3.23 -3.91
N ILE A 349 -0.12 3.56 -3.65
CA ILE A 349 0.40 4.05 -2.38
C ILE A 349 1.16 5.34 -2.71
N SER A 350 0.99 6.39 -1.92
CA SER A 350 1.73 7.66 -2.09
C SER A 350 3.25 7.49 -2.01
N GLY A 351 4.01 8.51 -2.43
CA GLY A 351 5.46 8.43 -2.62
C GLY A 351 6.24 9.71 -2.39
N SER A 352 7.47 9.75 -2.92
CA SER A 352 8.37 10.90 -2.77
C SER A 352 7.98 12.05 -3.71
N GLN A 353 7.75 13.23 -3.15
CA GLN A 353 7.48 14.47 -3.88
C GLN A 353 8.77 15.26 -4.23
N THR A 354 9.91 14.91 -3.64
CA THR A 354 11.11 15.78 -3.60
C THR A 354 12.42 15.09 -3.95
N SER A 355 12.48 13.76 -3.98
CA SER A 355 13.71 13.01 -4.24
C SER A 355 13.45 11.74 -5.04
N VAL A 356 14.08 11.64 -6.23
CA VAL A 356 14.17 10.41 -7.03
C VAL A 356 15.12 9.36 -6.41
N ALA A 357 15.80 9.71 -5.33
CA ALA A 357 16.67 8.80 -4.58
C ALA A 357 15.95 8.07 -3.45
N ASP A 358 14.68 8.40 -3.14
CA ASP A 358 13.87 7.65 -2.15
C ASP A 358 13.93 6.14 -2.45
N ALA A 359 14.07 5.33 -1.41
CA ALA A 359 14.31 3.89 -1.53
C ALA A 359 13.26 3.14 -2.37
N VAL A 360 11.99 3.58 -2.36
CA VAL A 360 10.91 3.01 -3.18
C VAL A 360 11.05 3.45 -4.64
N GLU A 361 11.41 4.72 -4.88
CA GLU A 361 11.74 5.23 -6.23
C GLU A 361 12.92 4.44 -6.84
N GLN A 362 13.96 4.19 -6.05
CA GLN A 362 15.11 3.38 -6.48
C GLN A 362 14.72 1.92 -6.73
N ALA A 363 13.85 1.33 -5.91
CA ALA A 363 13.32 -0.01 -6.15
C ALA A 363 12.57 -0.09 -7.49
N PHE A 364 11.75 0.91 -7.82
CA PHE A 364 11.09 1.00 -9.13
C PHE A 364 12.08 1.13 -10.29
N TYR A 365 13.18 1.86 -10.14
CA TYR A 365 14.21 1.95 -11.17
C TYR A 365 14.79 0.57 -11.50
N ARG A 366 15.11 -0.22 -10.47
CA ARG A 366 15.65 -1.57 -10.67
C ARG A 366 14.59 -2.57 -11.15
N ALA A 367 13.34 -2.41 -10.74
CA ALA A 367 12.21 -3.18 -11.29
C ALA A 367 12.03 -2.92 -12.80
N SER A 368 12.09 -1.66 -13.25
CA SER A 368 12.02 -1.33 -14.69
C SER A 368 13.20 -1.90 -15.48
N LEU A 369 14.40 -1.92 -14.89
CA LEU A 369 15.59 -2.54 -15.50
C LEU A 369 15.55 -4.08 -15.46
N ALA A 370 14.76 -4.67 -14.56
CA ALA A 370 14.40 -6.09 -14.54
C ALA A 370 13.20 -6.42 -15.46
N ASN A 371 12.80 -5.49 -16.34
CA ASN A 371 11.69 -5.62 -17.29
C ASN A 371 10.29 -5.76 -16.64
N VAL A 372 10.09 -5.12 -15.48
CA VAL A 372 8.78 -5.01 -14.80
C VAL A 372 8.23 -3.59 -14.97
N PHE A 373 7.03 -3.46 -15.53
CA PHE A 373 6.39 -2.15 -15.71
C PHE A 373 5.79 -1.65 -14.40
N VAL A 374 6.11 -0.43 -13.98
CA VAL A 374 5.59 0.18 -12.74
C VAL A 374 4.57 1.26 -13.06
N ALA A 375 3.38 1.15 -12.47
CA ALA A 375 2.39 2.23 -12.38
C ALA A 375 2.17 2.60 -10.91
N ALA A 376 2.28 3.89 -10.58
CA ALA A 376 2.09 4.40 -9.22
C ALA A 376 1.26 5.69 -9.23
N SER A 377 0.57 5.99 -8.13
CA SER A 377 -0.35 7.12 -8.08
C SER A 377 0.31 8.47 -7.74
N ALA A 378 -0.11 9.54 -8.41
CA ALA A 378 0.46 10.88 -8.24
C ALA A 378 0.19 11.50 -6.84
N GLY A 379 -0.66 10.88 -6.02
CA GLY A 379 -1.02 11.33 -4.67
C GLY A 379 -2.06 12.46 -4.63
N ASN A 380 -2.87 12.47 -3.56
CA ASN A 380 -4.04 13.37 -3.43
C ASN A 380 -3.75 14.73 -2.78
N SER A 381 -2.50 15.07 -2.47
CA SER A 381 -2.13 16.32 -1.78
C SER A 381 -2.23 17.60 -2.64
N GLY A 382 -3.00 17.56 -3.74
CA GLY A 382 -3.28 18.71 -4.60
C GLY A 382 -4.24 19.73 -3.96
N PRO A 383 -4.60 20.82 -4.67
CA PRO A 383 -4.27 21.16 -6.06
C PRO A 383 -2.92 21.90 -6.21
N ALA A 384 -2.11 21.98 -5.15
CA ALA A 384 -0.75 22.52 -5.21
C ALA A 384 0.20 21.60 -6.01
N ASN A 385 1.45 22.05 -6.23
CA ASN A 385 2.50 21.20 -6.80
C ASN A 385 2.95 20.13 -5.79
N ALA A 386 2.19 19.04 -5.73
CA ALA A 386 2.28 17.99 -4.71
C ALA A 386 2.31 16.57 -5.30
N VAL A 387 2.75 16.45 -6.56
CA VAL A 387 2.88 15.16 -7.26
C VAL A 387 3.93 14.29 -6.57
N ALA A 388 3.51 13.14 -6.07
CA ALA A 388 4.38 12.06 -5.62
C ALA A 388 4.90 11.24 -6.82
N HIS A 389 5.96 10.46 -6.58
CA HIS A 389 6.66 9.66 -7.59
C HIS A 389 7.15 10.49 -8.78
N ILE A 390 8.04 11.44 -8.48
CA ILE A 390 8.63 12.37 -9.46
C ILE A 390 9.67 11.73 -10.42
N SER A 391 9.82 10.40 -10.40
CA SER A 391 10.94 9.70 -11.05
C SER A 391 10.65 9.24 -12.49
N PRO A 392 11.62 9.35 -13.42
CA PRO A 392 11.36 9.20 -14.87
C PRO A 392 11.26 7.75 -15.39
N TRP A 393 11.33 6.74 -14.51
CA TRP A 393 11.39 5.31 -14.85
C TRP A 393 10.11 4.51 -14.52
N LEU A 394 9.07 5.19 -14.04
CA LEU A 394 7.75 4.62 -13.81
C LEU A 394 6.66 5.44 -14.52
N THR A 395 5.42 4.92 -14.51
CA THR A 395 4.24 5.69 -14.95
C THR A 395 3.53 6.26 -13.74
N THR A 396 3.72 7.56 -13.49
CA THR A 396 3.03 8.31 -12.43
C THR A 396 1.64 8.73 -12.92
N VAL A 397 0.58 8.25 -12.26
CA VAL A 397 -0.82 8.35 -12.72
C VAL A 397 -1.60 9.37 -11.90
N ALA A 398 -2.12 10.42 -12.55
CA ALA A 398 -3.02 11.39 -11.92
C ALA A 398 -4.49 10.95 -12.02
N ALA A 399 -5.29 11.32 -11.01
CA ALA A 399 -6.73 11.08 -11.00
C ALA A 399 -7.50 12.06 -11.91
N SER A 400 -8.63 11.61 -12.48
CA SER A 400 -9.56 12.44 -13.25
C SER A 400 -10.98 11.84 -13.22
N THR A 401 -12.00 12.67 -13.47
CA THR A 401 -13.41 12.26 -13.45
C THR A 401 -13.84 11.58 -14.75
N HIS A 402 -14.80 10.66 -14.65
CA HIS A 402 -15.40 9.91 -15.77
C HIS A 402 -16.91 10.18 -15.91
N ASP A 403 -17.58 9.51 -16.86
CA ASP A 403 -18.99 9.72 -17.27
C ASP A 403 -20.07 9.28 -16.27
N ARG A 404 -19.73 9.06 -14.99
CA ARG A 404 -20.65 8.55 -13.96
C ARG A 404 -20.51 9.33 -12.65
N SER A 405 -21.61 9.93 -12.22
CA SER A 405 -21.76 10.60 -10.92
C SER A 405 -22.90 9.96 -10.12
N PHE A 406 -22.69 9.71 -8.83
CA PHE A 406 -23.76 9.34 -7.90
C PHE A 406 -24.50 10.61 -7.47
N GLN A 407 -25.80 10.69 -7.71
CA GLN A 407 -26.62 11.89 -7.46
C GLN A 407 -27.95 11.51 -6.80
N ALA A 408 -28.43 12.36 -5.90
CA ALA A 408 -29.81 12.33 -5.41
C ALA A 408 -30.41 13.76 -5.35
N ASP A 409 -31.73 13.84 -5.36
CA ASP A 409 -32.47 15.10 -5.29
C ASP A 409 -32.99 15.36 -3.87
N VAL A 410 -32.61 16.48 -3.29
CA VAL A 410 -33.27 17.08 -2.12
C VAL A 410 -34.45 17.90 -2.62
N VAL A 411 -35.66 17.53 -2.22
CA VAL A 411 -36.89 18.29 -2.51
C VAL A 411 -37.40 18.91 -1.21
N LEU A 412 -37.38 20.25 -1.15
CA LEU A 412 -37.85 21.01 0.00
C LEU A 412 -39.38 21.04 0.07
N GLY A 413 -39.93 21.32 1.26
CA GLY A 413 -41.38 21.42 1.49
C GLY A 413 -42.10 22.55 0.73
N ASN A 414 -41.36 23.44 0.07
CA ASN A 414 -41.89 24.45 -0.86
C ASN A 414 -41.83 24.02 -2.34
N GLY A 415 -41.42 22.79 -2.63
CA GLY A 415 -41.29 22.21 -3.97
C GLY A 415 -39.98 22.52 -4.70
N VAL A 416 -39.06 23.30 -4.11
CA VAL A 416 -37.74 23.56 -4.71
C VAL A 416 -36.88 22.29 -4.64
N ARG A 417 -36.18 21.99 -5.73
CA ARG A 417 -35.30 20.82 -5.90
C ARG A 417 -33.84 21.26 -6.01
N TYR A 418 -32.96 20.54 -5.33
CA TYR A 418 -31.51 20.62 -5.47
C TYR A 418 -30.94 19.23 -5.72
N THR A 419 -30.13 19.08 -6.75
CA THR A 419 -29.44 17.82 -7.06
C THR A 419 -28.04 17.86 -6.48
N GLY A 420 -27.69 16.89 -5.62
CA GLY A 420 -26.41 16.81 -4.92
C GLY A 420 -25.75 15.45 -5.06
N ALA A 421 -24.48 15.34 -4.67
CA ALA A 421 -23.77 14.07 -4.66
C ALA A 421 -24.32 13.14 -3.57
N SER A 422 -24.76 11.94 -3.94
CA SER A 422 -25.25 10.94 -2.98
C SER A 422 -25.32 9.55 -3.60
N THR A 423 -25.00 8.53 -2.81
CA THR A 423 -25.20 7.11 -3.13
C THR A 423 -26.54 6.56 -2.64
N ASN A 424 -27.33 7.35 -1.90
CA ASN A 424 -28.56 6.88 -1.26
C ASN A 424 -29.61 6.43 -2.30
N PRO A 425 -30.05 5.15 -2.29
CA PRO A 425 -30.94 4.59 -3.31
C PRO A 425 -32.42 4.89 -3.04
N GLU A 426 -32.81 4.98 -1.77
CA GLU A 426 -34.21 5.03 -1.34
C GLU A 426 -34.63 6.45 -0.92
N PRO A 427 -35.81 6.94 -1.31
CA PRO A 427 -36.33 8.21 -0.83
C PRO A 427 -36.46 8.24 0.69
N LEU A 428 -35.74 9.15 1.35
CA LEU A 428 -35.91 9.39 2.78
C LEU A 428 -37.34 9.88 3.07
N PRO A 429 -37.93 9.51 4.22
CA PRO A 429 -39.25 10.02 4.60
C PRO A 429 -39.23 11.54 4.75
N GLN A 430 -40.35 12.21 4.42
CA GLN A 430 -40.47 13.65 4.57
C GLN A 430 -40.23 14.06 6.04
N THR A 431 -39.08 14.68 6.28
CA THR A 431 -38.56 14.98 7.62
C THR A 431 -38.45 16.50 7.81
N ALA A 432 -38.58 16.98 9.05
CA ALA A 432 -38.36 18.38 9.36
C ALA A 432 -36.87 18.74 9.23
N LEU A 433 -36.58 19.79 8.47
CA LEU A 433 -35.24 20.37 8.38
C LEU A 433 -35.04 21.40 9.49
N ILE A 434 -33.82 21.45 10.03
CA ILE A 434 -33.34 22.52 10.91
C ILE A 434 -31.95 22.95 10.43
N ARG A 435 -31.69 24.26 10.35
CA ARG A 435 -30.33 24.77 10.06
C ARG A 435 -29.47 24.55 11.28
N ALA A 436 -28.20 24.19 11.12
CA ALA A 436 -27.32 23.88 12.24
C ALA A 436 -27.20 25.07 13.23
N GLU A 437 -27.19 26.30 12.71
CA GLU A 437 -27.24 27.55 13.48
C GLU A 437 -28.48 27.68 14.39
N ASP A 438 -29.64 27.14 14.01
CA ASP A 438 -30.87 27.13 14.83
C ASP A 438 -30.88 25.98 15.86
N ALA A 439 -30.02 24.97 15.70
CA ALA A 439 -29.94 23.80 16.57
C ALA A 439 -28.96 23.97 17.76
N GLY A 440 -28.07 24.97 17.71
CA GLY A 440 -27.00 25.18 18.68
C GLY A 440 -27.45 25.59 20.09
N LEU A 441 -27.56 24.64 21.02
CA LEU A 441 -27.77 24.94 22.44
C LEU A 441 -26.55 25.64 23.05
N GLY A 442 -26.80 26.69 23.83
CA GLY A 442 -25.77 27.35 24.66
C GLY A 442 -24.82 28.31 23.93
N GLY A 443 -25.00 28.57 22.63
CA GLY A 443 -24.19 29.53 21.87
C GLY A 443 -22.87 28.97 21.34
N GLY A 444 -22.74 27.65 21.23
CA GLY A 444 -21.66 27.03 20.45
C GLY A 444 -21.82 27.30 18.95
N ASN A 445 -20.71 27.35 18.22
CA ASN A 445 -20.74 27.45 16.75
C ASN A 445 -21.11 26.07 16.16
N ALA A 446 -22.39 25.88 15.86
CA ALA A 446 -22.92 24.66 15.26
C ALA A 446 -22.80 24.63 13.72
N THR A 447 -22.43 25.74 13.07
CA THR A 447 -22.45 26.00 11.62
C THR A 447 -21.37 25.24 10.83
N LEU A 448 -20.99 24.04 11.27
CA LEU A 448 -20.14 23.06 10.58
C LEU A 448 -20.47 21.60 10.98
N CYS A 449 -21.45 21.36 11.87
CA CYS A 449 -21.80 20.06 12.46
C CYS A 449 -20.68 19.22 13.14
N PHE A 450 -19.42 19.68 13.19
CA PHE A 450 -18.30 19.05 13.92
C PHE A 450 -18.41 19.09 15.46
N SER A 451 -19.59 19.37 16.02
CA SER A 451 -19.79 19.42 17.46
C SER A 451 -19.80 18.02 18.08
N ASP A 452 -18.91 17.82 19.05
CA ASP A 452 -18.89 16.76 20.09
C ASP A 452 -20.21 15.99 20.25
N PRO A 453 -20.23 14.63 20.29
CA PRO A 453 -21.45 13.82 20.38
C PRO A 453 -22.41 14.16 21.54
N VAL A 454 -21.98 14.95 22.54
CA VAL A 454 -22.88 15.55 23.55
C VAL A 454 -23.89 16.55 22.95
N ALA A 455 -23.61 17.11 21.78
CA ALA A 455 -24.41 18.14 21.09
C ALA A 455 -25.23 17.59 19.89
N ALA A 456 -25.52 16.29 19.85
CA ALA A 456 -26.33 15.69 18.79
C ALA A 456 -27.75 16.31 18.70
N ALA A 457 -28.24 16.49 17.47
CA ALA A 457 -29.61 16.94 17.22
C ALA A 457 -30.65 15.92 17.71
N ALA A 458 -31.89 16.37 17.93
CA ALA A 458 -32.98 15.50 18.34
C ALA A 458 -33.23 14.40 17.28
N ALA A 459 -33.34 13.15 17.73
CA ALA A 459 -33.50 11.99 16.85
C ALA A 459 -34.72 12.16 15.93
N GLY A 460 -34.49 12.09 14.61
CA GLY A 460 -35.52 12.32 13.59
C GLY A 460 -35.57 13.73 13.00
N GLN A 461 -34.51 14.53 13.14
CA GLN A 461 -34.32 15.78 12.40
C GLN A 461 -33.16 15.67 11.41
N VAL A 462 -33.29 16.29 10.23
CA VAL A 462 -32.18 16.44 9.28
C VAL A 462 -31.57 17.82 9.48
N LEU A 463 -30.28 17.84 9.78
CA LEU A 463 -29.47 19.06 9.86
C LEU A 463 -29.14 19.55 8.44
N LEU A 464 -29.20 20.85 8.24
CA LEU A 464 -28.66 21.55 7.08
C LEU A 464 -27.52 22.47 7.53
N ASP A 465 -26.44 22.50 6.76
CA ASP A 465 -25.43 23.56 6.73
C ASP A 465 -25.99 24.73 5.89
#